data_AF-A0A9X1VZJ2-F1
#
_entry.id   AF-A0A9X1VZJ2-F1
#
_cell.length_a   1.000
_cell.length_b   1.000
_cell.length_c   1.000
_cell.angle_alpha   90.00
_cell.angle_beta   90.00
_cell.angle_gamma   90.00
#
_symmetry.space_group_name_H-M   'P 1'
#
loop_
_entity.id
_entity.type
_entity.pdbx_description
1 polymer ?
#
loop_
_entity_poly.entity_id
_entity_poly.type
_entity_poly.pdbx_seq_one_letter_code
_entity_poly.pdbx_strand_id
1 'polypeptide(L)'
;MPCSRSHASFVAALALVLSFPAFAAPPGHGPAAHGRPGPDYRHVQPGPRHGHGLPAGARELWVGSMLYFVAAGTYYLWNADRNRYEPASPPPAVQVGEAGRYDVIAYPAKAQSAEQQSRDRYECHSWAVGQSGFDPATAQSAPAATTADTYRRALSACLTGRGYSVN
;
A
#
# COMPACT_ATOMS: atom_id res chain seq x y z
N MET A 1 40.47 54.32 59.02
CA MET A 1 39.40 54.62 58.05
C MET A 1 38.90 53.31 57.46
N PRO A 2 37.59 53.18 57.18
CA PRO A 2 36.78 52.01 57.52
C PRO A 2 36.56 51.05 56.35
N CYS A 3 36.16 49.80 56.62
CA CYS A 3 35.19 49.14 55.76
C CYS A 3 34.22 48.26 56.56
N SER A 4 32.95 48.64 56.41
CA SER A 4 31.72 48.09 56.98
C SER A 4 31.31 46.79 56.29
N ARG A 5 30.60 45.91 56.99
CA ARG A 5 29.41 45.28 56.42
C ARG A 5 28.44 44.76 57.48
N SER A 6 27.32 45.49 57.59
CA SER A 6 26.10 45.13 58.29
C SER A 6 25.19 44.21 57.46
N HIS A 7 24.33 43.51 58.20
CA HIS A 7 23.29 42.56 57.81
C HIS A 7 22.26 43.08 56.80
N ALA A 8 21.71 42.16 55.98
CA ALA A 8 20.34 42.26 55.47
C ALA A 8 19.78 40.88 55.13
N SER A 9 18.78 40.47 55.91
CA SER A 9 17.91 39.32 55.66
C SER A 9 17.07 39.56 54.39
N PHE A 10 16.96 38.55 53.52
CA PHE A 10 15.95 38.54 52.47
C PHE A 10 15.02 37.34 52.66
N VAL A 11 13.80 37.67 53.08
CA VAL A 11 12.64 36.79 53.14
C VAL A 11 12.16 36.59 51.69
N ALA A 12 12.26 35.37 51.16
CA ALA A 12 11.68 35.02 49.87
C ALA A 12 10.27 34.45 50.08
N ALA A 13 9.26 35.28 49.83
CA ALA A 13 7.86 34.91 49.91
C ALA A 13 7.38 34.27 48.59
N LEU A 14 6.99 33.00 48.71
CA LEU A 14 5.83 32.32 48.10
C LEU A 14 5.33 32.79 46.71
N ALA A 15 5.66 32.03 45.66
CA ALA A 15 4.93 32.05 44.39
C ALA A 15 4.22 30.70 44.20
N LEU A 16 2.89 30.70 44.30
CA LEU A 16 2.02 29.55 44.05
C LEU A 16 1.99 29.27 42.54
N VAL A 17 2.56 28.14 42.10
CA VAL A 17 2.49 27.72 40.69
C VAL A 17 1.30 26.76 40.53
N LEU A 18 0.25 27.24 39.85
CA LEU A 18 -0.90 26.45 39.43
C LEU A 18 -0.43 25.34 38.48
N SER A 19 -0.60 24.09 38.89
CA SER A 19 -0.30 22.91 38.07
C SER A 19 -1.47 22.61 37.13
N PHE A 20 -1.28 22.78 35.83
CA PHE A 20 -2.18 22.23 34.80
C PHE A 20 -1.74 20.80 34.47
N PRO A 21 -2.61 19.78 34.50
CA PRO A 21 -2.26 18.48 33.93
C PRO A 21 -2.28 18.61 32.40
N ALA A 22 -1.11 18.50 31.79
CA ALA A 22 -1.00 18.35 30.35
C ALA A 22 -1.65 17.03 29.93
N PHE A 23 -2.74 17.10 29.18
CA PHE A 23 -3.32 15.96 28.49
C PHE A 23 -2.37 15.54 27.37
N ALA A 24 -1.53 14.53 27.62
CA ALA A 24 -0.67 13.96 26.61
C ALA A 24 -1.52 13.15 25.62
N ALA A 25 -1.85 13.76 24.48
CA ALA A 25 -2.20 12.99 23.29
C ALA A 25 -0.92 12.26 22.82
N PRO A 26 -0.94 10.95 22.57
CA PRO A 26 0.23 10.27 22.03
C PRO A 26 0.47 10.77 20.60
N PRO A 27 1.69 11.21 20.27
CA PRO A 27 1.99 11.56 18.90
C PRO A 27 2.24 10.25 18.13
N GLY A 28 1.27 9.87 17.29
CA GLY A 28 1.42 8.80 16.30
C GLY A 28 2.41 9.20 15.21
N HIS A 29 3.70 9.20 15.53
CA HIS A 29 4.76 9.16 14.53
C HIS A 29 4.82 7.73 14.03
N GLY A 30 4.17 7.47 12.89
CA GLY A 30 4.49 6.28 12.12
C GLY A 30 6.00 6.28 11.86
N PRO A 31 6.72 5.18 12.11
CA PRO A 31 8.13 5.14 11.81
C PRO A 31 8.29 5.37 10.31
N ALA A 32 9.03 6.41 9.95
CA ALA A 32 9.66 6.52 8.64
C ALA A 32 10.63 5.34 8.54
N ALA A 33 10.12 4.20 8.07
CA ALA A 33 10.95 3.11 7.63
C ALA A 33 11.74 3.65 6.44
N HIS A 34 13.04 3.85 6.65
CA HIS A 34 14.00 3.93 5.56
C HIS A 34 13.96 2.57 4.85
N GLY A 35 12.99 2.43 3.95
CA GLY A 35 12.85 1.28 3.09
C GLY A 35 14.15 1.15 2.30
N ARG A 36 14.78 -0.01 2.45
CA ARG A 36 15.73 -0.50 1.45
C ARG A 36 15.12 -0.26 0.07
N PRO A 37 15.90 0.08 -0.97
CA PRO A 37 15.39 0.03 -2.32
C PRO A 37 14.87 -1.40 -2.52
N GLY A 38 13.54 -1.56 -2.53
CA GLY A 38 12.93 -2.79 -2.98
C GLY A 38 13.43 -3.04 -4.39
N PRO A 39 13.51 -4.30 -4.85
CA PRO A 39 13.75 -4.57 -6.25
C PRO A 39 12.81 -3.66 -7.06
N ASP A 40 13.36 -2.99 -8.08
CA ASP A 40 12.62 -2.16 -9.02
C ASP A 40 11.63 -3.08 -9.74
N TYR A 41 10.49 -3.33 -9.09
CA TYR A 41 9.30 -3.86 -9.71
C TYR A 41 8.78 -2.74 -10.56
N ARG A 42 9.48 -2.54 -11.69
CA ARG A 42 9.16 -1.62 -12.75
C ARG A 42 7.66 -1.59 -12.87
N HIS A 43 7.07 -0.48 -12.41
CA HIS A 43 5.64 -0.41 -12.18
C HIS A 43 4.93 -0.91 -13.44
N VAL A 44 4.34 -2.10 -13.39
CA VAL A 44 3.48 -2.61 -14.47
C VAL A 44 2.25 -1.73 -14.40
N GLN A 45 2.37 -0.57 -15.03
CA GLN A 45 1.28 0.34 -15.19
C GLN A 45 0.16 -0.48 -15.82
N PRO A 46 -1.07 -0.33 -15.37
CA PRO A 46 -2.20 -0.82 -16.12
C PRO A 46 -2.13 -0.39 -17.56
N GLY A 47 -2.08 -1.39 -18.43
CA GLY A 47 -2.17 -1.13 -19.84
C GLY A 47 -3.55 -0.54 -20.20
N PRO A 48 -3.63 0.16 -21.33
CA PRO A 48 -4.89 0.58 -21.93
C PRO A 48 -5.72 -0.64 -22.31
N ARG A 49 -7.02 -0.73 -21.93
CA ARG A 49 -7.86 -1.94 -22.10
C ARG A 49 -8.02 -2.51 -23.50
N HIS A 50 -7.59 -1.77 -24.50
CA HIS A 50 -7.84 -2.03 -25.90
C HIS A 50 -6.63 -1.58 -26.71
N GLY A 51 -6.47 -2.18 -27.90
CA GLY A 51 -5.36 -1.86 -28.80
C GLY A 51 -4.03 -2.43 -28.31
N HIS A 52 -2.92 -1.82 -28.74
CA HIS A 52 -1.57 -2.17 -28.27
C HIS A 52 -1.17 -3.65 -28.41
N GLY A 53 -1.70 -4.34 -29.43
CA GLY A 53 -1.44 -5.77 -29.67
C GLY A 53 -2.34 -6.72 -28.87
N LEU A 54 -3.32 -6.20 -28.13
CA LEU A 54 -4.31 -7.02 -27.46
C LEU A 54 -5.31 -7.59 -28.48
N PRO A 55 -5.54 -8.92 -28.51
CA PRO A 55 -6.50 -9.51 -29.43
C PRO A 55 -7.93 -8.99 -29.19
N ALA A 56 -8.70 -8.86 -30.26
CA ALA A 56 -10.12 -8.51 -30.16
C ALA A 56 -10.87 -9.57 -29.34
N GLY A 57 -11.75 -9.13 -28.45
CA GLY A 57 -12.50 -10.02 -27.55
C GLY A 57 -11.70 -10.54 -26.35
N ALA A 58 -10.52 -9.98 -26.07
CA ALA A 58 -9.83 -10.25 -24.82
C ALA A 58 -10.70 -9.84 -23.62
N ARG A 59 -10.83 -10.73 -22.64
CA ARG A 59 -11.54 -10.47 -21.39
C ARG A 59 -10.55 -10.07 -20.30
N GLU A 60 -10.98 -9.16 -19.42
CA GLU A 60 -10.24 -8.81 -18.20
C GLU A 60 -10.31 -9.97 -17.20
N LEU A 61 -9.18 -10.24 -16.57
CA LEU A 61 -9.06 -11.20 -15.48
C LEU A 61 -8.13 -10.62 -14.42
N TRP A 62 -8.71 -10.33 -13.26
CA TRP A 62 -7.97 -9.96 -12.07
C TRP A 62 -7.44 -11.23 -11.40
N VAL A 63 -6.12 -11.30 -11.19
CA VAL A 63 -5.48 -12.36 -10.39
C VAL A 63 -4.69 -11.66 -9.30
N GLY A 64 -5.22 -11.69 -8.07
CA GLY A 64 -4.80 -10.76 -7.03
C GLY A 64 -5.02 -9.32 -7.52
N SER A 65 -3.96 -8.54 -7.55
CA SER A 65 -3.97 -7.13 -7.98
C SER A 65 -3.45 -6.87 -9.39
N MET A 66 -3.05 -7.92 -10.11
CA MET A 66 -2.51 -7.78 -11.46
C MET A 66 -3.66 -7.99 -12.44
N LEU A 67 -3.87 -6.98 -13.29
CA LEU A 67 -4.81 -7.07 -14.39
C LEU A 67 -4.18 -7.85 -15.53
N TYR A 68 -4.68 -9.06 -15.75
CA TYR A 68 -4.40 -9.83 -16.96
C TYR A 68 -5.51 -9.62 -17.98
N PHE A 69 -5.16 -9.70 -19.24
CA PHE A 69 -6.14 -9.92 -20.31
C PHE A 69 -5.98 -11.33 -20.85
N VAL A 70 -7.09 -11.98 -21.20
CA VAL A 70 -7.04 -13.35 -21.73
C VAL A 70 -7.86 -13.46 -23.01
N ALA A 71 -7.22 -13.97 -24.06
CA ALA A 71 -7.81 -14.22 -25.36
C ALA A 71 -7.31 -15.57 -25.88
N ALA A 72 -8.22 -16.43 -26.36
CA ALA A 72 -7.91 -17.77 -26.88
C ALA A 72 -7.00 -18.63 -25.96
N GLY A 73 -7.07 -18.44 -24.64
CA GLY A 73 -6.25 -19.17 -23.66
C GLY A 73 -4.85 -18.58 -23.41
N THR A 74 -4.46 -17.52 -24.11
CA THR A 74 -3.22 -16.78 -23.88
C THR A 74 -3.45 -15.63 -22.91
N TYR A 75 -2.56 -15.50 -21.92
CA TYR A 75 -2.56 -14.39 -20.95
C TYR A 75 -1.67 -13.26 -21.47
N TYR A 76 -2.12 -12.03 -21.28
CA TYR A 76 -1.44 -10.83 -21.73
C TYR A 76 -1.25 -9.88 -20.55
N LEU A 77 -0.05 -9.33 -20.42
CA LEU A 77 0.29 -8.29 -19.46
C LEU A 77 0.78 -7.05 -20.20
N TRP A 78 0.60 -5.88 -19.60
CA TRP A 78 1.11 -4.63 -20.15
C TRP A 78 2.63 -4.53 -19.98
N ASN A 79 3.36 -4.36 -21.08
CA ASN A 79 4.75 -3.94 -21.04
C ASN A 79 4.82 -2.42 -21.25
N ALA A 80 5.12 -1.68 -20.18
CA ALA A 80 5.19 -0.22 -20.21
C ALA A 80 6.34 0.32 -21.07
N ASP A 81 7.47 -0.40 -21.13
CA ASP A 81 8.63 0.04 -21.93
C ASP A 81 8.35 -0.04 -23.42
N ARG A 82 7.62 -1.07 -23.83
CA ARG A 82 7.28 -1.33 -25.23
C ARG A 82 5.89 -0.85 -25.61
N ASN A 83 5.16 -0.25 -24.65
CA ASN A 83 3.80 0.27 -24.83
C ASN A 83 2.87 -0.74 -25.54
N ARG A 84 3.00 -2.04 -25.19
CA ARG A 84 2.29 -3.15 -25.85
C ARG A 84 1.93 -4.28 -24.88
N TYR A 85 0.85 -4.97 -25.17
CA TYR A 85 0.50 -6.22 -24.50
C TYR A 85 1.41 -7.34 -24.98
N GLU A 86 2.04 -8.02 -24.04
CA GLU A 86 2.91 -9.15 -24.32
C GLU A 86 2.31 -10.42 -23.73
N PRO A 87 2.37 -11.55 -24.46
CA PRO A 87 2.03 -12.85 -23.90
C PRO A 87 2.85 -13.08 -22.63
N ALA A 88 2.15 -13.27 -21.52
CA ALA A 88 2.74 -13.66 -20.26
C ALA A 88 2.61 -15.18 -20.10
N SER A 89 3.53 -15.76 -19.34
CA SER A 89 3.29 -17.09 -18.79
C SER A 89 1.93 -17.07 -18.08
N PRO A 90 1.08 -18.09 -18.26
CA PRO A 90 -0.16 -18.16 -17.50
C PRO A 90 0.20 -17.99 -16.02
N PRO A 91 -0.48 -17.08 -15.29
CA PRO A 91 -0.30 -17.00 -13.86
C PRO A 91 -0.48 -18.43 -13.34
N PRO A 92 0.44 -18.94 -12.50
CA PRO A 92 0.50 -20.36 -12.13
C PRO A 92 -0.91 -20.87 -11.88
N ALA A 93 -1.42 -21.63 -12.86
CA ALA A 93 -2.80 -22.05 -12.84
C ALA A 93 -2.95 -22.93 -11.60
N VAL A 94 -3.97 -22.67 -10.81
CA VAL A 94 -4.38 -23.50 -9.66
C VAL A 94 -3.55 -23.33 -8.37
N GLN A 95 -3.38 -22.07 -7.95
CA GLN A 95 -3.84 -21.67 -6.62
C GLN A 95 -4.68 -20.40 -6.73
N VAL A 96 -5.67 -20.39 -7.63
CA VAL A 96 -6.73 -19.35 -7.62
C VAL A 96 -7.41 -19.30 -6.25
N GLY A 97 -7.39 -20.42 -5.51
CA GLY A 97 -7.83 -20.49 -4.11
C GLY A 97 -6.92 -19.79 -3.09
N GLU A 98 -5.65 -19.52 -3.42
CA GLU A 98 -4.68 -18.90 -2.49
C GLU A 98 -4.45 -17.43 -2.85
N ALA A 99 -4.17 -17.09 -4.11
CA ALA A 99 -4.01 -15.70 -4.54
C ALA A 99 -5.31 -14.90 -4.37
N GLY A 100 -6.46 -15.52 -4.69
CA GLY A 100 -7.78 -14.94 -4.41
C GLY A 100 -8.09 -14.84 -2.91
N ARG A 101 -7.42 -15.62 -2.06
CA ARG A 101 -7.59 -15.57 -0.61
C ARG A 101 -7.00 -14.31 0.02
N TYR A 102 -6.03 -13.70 -0.66
CA TYR A 102 -5.39 -12.44 -0.24
C TYR A 102 -5.92 -11.25 -1.02
N ASP A 103 -6.76 -11.49 -2.03
CA ASP A 103 -7.38 -10.42 -2.78
C ASP A 103 -8.43 -9.71 -1.92
N VAL A 104 -8.56 -8.42 -2.17
CA VAL A 104 -9.50 -7.55 -1.50
C VAL A 104 -10.51 -7.07 -2.52
N ILE A 105 -11.75 -7.52 -2.39
CA ILE A 105 -12.83 -7.11 -3.27
C ILE A 105 -13.16 -5.64 -2.97
N ALA A 106 -12.86 -4.78 -3.95
CA ALA A 106 -12.99 -3.34 -3.83
C ALA A 106 -13.77 -2.74 -5.00
N TYR A 107 -14.85 -2.04 -4.69
CA TYR A 107 -15.77 -1.42 -5.64
C TYR A 107 -15.46 0.08 -5.80
N PRO A 108 -15.49 0.62 -7.03
CA PRO A 108 -15.29 2.04 -7.27
C PRO A 108 -16.45 2.85 -6.67
N ALA A 109 -16.16 3.78 -5.75
CA ALA A 109 -17.18 4.63 -5.14
C ALA A 109 -17.23 6.05 -5.71
N LYS A 110 -16.28 6.42 -6.59
CA LYS A 110 -16.12 7.79 -7.12
C LYS A 110 -16.12 7.85 -8.65
N ALA A 111 -16.83 6.93 -9.30
CA ALA A 111 -16.85 6.78 -10.76
C ALA A 111 -15.44 6.69 -11.38
N GLN A 112 -14.50 6.03 -10.68
CA GLN A 112 -13.14 5.84 -11.20
C GLN A 112 -13.21 5.16 -12.56
N SER A 113 -12.55 5.76 -13.57
CA SER A 113 -12.43 5.13 -14.89
C SER A 113 -11.77 3.78 -14.70
N ALA A 114 -12.05 2.85 -15.60
CA ALA A 114 -11.51 1.54 -15.45
C ALA A 114 -9.95 1.61 -15.45
N GLU A 115 -9.33 2.53 -16.20
CA GLU A 115 -7.86 2.70 -16.28
C GLU A 115 -7.32 3.16 -14.93
N GLN A 116 -8.06 4.07 -14.29
CA GLN A 116 -7.77 4.49 -12.92
C GLN A 116 -7.91 3.34 -11.94
N GLN A 117 -8.98 2.55 -12.03
CA GLN A 117 -9.16 1.37 -11.17
C GLN A 117 -8.01 0.41 -11.26
N SER A 118 -7.50 0.20 -12.46
CA SER A 118 -6.37 -0.67 -12.60
C SER A 118 -5.10 -0.07 -11.98
N ARG A 119 -4.90 1.25 -12.07
CA ARG A 119 -3.67 1.91 -11.56
C ARG A 119 -3.64 1.85 -10.06
N ASP A 120 -4.79 2.17 -9.49
CA ASP A 120 -5.05 2.14 -8.07
C ASP A 120 -4.78 0.75 -7.49
N ARG A 121 -5.31 -0.32 -8.10
CA ARG A 121 -5.10 -1.70 -7.64
C ARG A 121 -3.64 -2.13 -7.73
N TYR A 122 -2.97 -1.79 -8.83
CA TYR A 122 -1.56 -2.12 -9.01
C TYR A 122 -0.68 -1.43 -7.95
N GLU A 123 -0.83 -0.12 -7.79
CA GLU A 123 -0.07 0.65 -6.80
C GLU A 123 -0.33 0.18 -5.37
N CYS A 124 -1.60 -0.12 -5.04
CA CYS A 124 -1.97 -0.62 -3.73
C CYS A 124 -1.40 -2.01 -3.43
N HIS A 125 -1.26 -2.86 -4.45
CA HIS A 125 -0.53 -4.12 -4.27
C HIS A 125 0.94 -3.91 -4.03
N SER A 126 1.62 -3.12 -4.84
CA SER A 126 3.05 -2.85 -4.62
C SER A 126 3.29 -2.28 -3.23
N TRP A 127 2.38 -1.44 -2.74
CA TRP A 127 2.40 -0.98 -1.35
C TRP A 127 2.21 -2.12 -0.35
N ALA A 128 1.20 -2.98 -0.53
CA ALA A 128 0.93 -4.12 0.35
C ALA A 128 2.07 -5.16 0.39
N VAL A 129 2.73 -5.40 -0.74
CA VAL A 129 3.96 -6.20 -0.81
C VAL A 129 5.07 -5.55 0.02
N GLY A 130 5.26 -4.23 -0.11
CA GLY A 130 6.22 -3.48 0.70
C GLY A 130 5.95 -3.52 2.20
N GLN A 131 4.68 -3.56 2.62
CA GLN A 131 4.31 -3.67 4.04
C GLN A 131 4.47 -5.08 4.61
N SER A 132 4.19 -6.11 3.81
CA SER A 132 4.13 -7.51 4.28
C SER A 132 5.39 -8.32 3.99
N GLY A 133 6.19 -7.92 2.99
CA GLY A 133 7.28 -8.73 2.44
C GLY A 133 6.80 -9.94 1.64
N PHE A 134 5.52 -10.01 1.27
CA PHE A 134 4.90 -11.12 0.56
C PHE A 134 4.21 -10.64 -0.72
N ASP A 135 4.51 -11.32 -1.82
CA ASP A 135 3.88 -11.11 -3.13
C ASP A 135 3.06 -12.35 -3.54
N PRO A 136 1.72 -12.27 -3.51
CA PRO A 136 0.87 -13.39 -3.90
C PRO A 136 0.93 -13.72 -5.41
N ALA A 137 1.39 -12.80 -6.26
CA ALA A 137 1.52 -13.05 -7.70
C ALA A 137 2.71 -13.95 -8.05
N THR A 138 3.71 -14.00 -7.16
CA THR A 138 4.93 -14.81 -7.35
C THR A 138 5.08 -15.93 -6.31
N ALA A 139 4.19 -15.99 -5.32
CA ALA A 139 4.21 -16.99 -4.26
C ALA A 139 4.04 -18.42 -4.81
N GLN A 140 5.00 -19.29 -4.50
CA GLN A 140 4.91 -20.73 -4.78
C GLN A 140 4.35 -21.52 -3.59
N SER A 141 4.29 -20.90 -2.40
CA SER A 141 3.87 -21.51 -1.13
C SER A 141 3.09 -20.49 -0.31
N ALA A 142 2.22 -20.98 0.58
CA ALA A 142 1.50 -20.15 1.52
C ALA A 142 2.48 -19.44 2.49
N PRO A 143 2.35 -18.12 2.71
CA PRO A 143 3.07 -17.40 3.75
C PRO A 143 2.51 -17.73 5.15
N ALA A 144 3.22 -17.27 6.18
CA ALA A 144 2.67 -17.26 7.54
C ALA A 144 1.35 -16.45 7.59
N ALA A 145 0.42 -16.87 8.45
CA ALA A 145 -0.89 -16.21 8.58
C ALA A 145 -0.76 -14.70 8.86
N THR A 146 0.17 -14.32 9.74
CA THR A 146 0.43 -12.91 10.08
C THR A 146 0.89 -12.08 8.88
N THR A 147 1.70 -12.65 7.99
CA THR A 147 2.17 -12.01 6.76
C THR A 147 1.02 -11.81 5.79
N ALA A 148 0.21 -12.85 5.58
CA ALA A 148 -1.00 -12.77 4.77
C ALA A 148 -2.00 -11.72 5.31
N ASP A 149 -2.19 -11.66 6.62
CA ASP A 149 -3.07 -10.68 7.28
C ASP A 149 -2.56 -9.25 7.09
N THR A 150 -1.24 -9.06 7.22
CA THR A 150 -0.60 -7.76 6.99
C THR A 150 -0.80 -7.30 5.56
N TYR A 151 -0.57 -8.21 4.59
CA TYR A 151 -0.78 -7.93 3.17
C TYR A 151 -2.23 -7.49 2.90
N ARG A 152 -3.22 -8.27 3.35
CA ARG A 152 -4.64 -7.97 3.12
C ARG A 152 -5.05 -6.63 3.73
N ARG A 153 -4.64 -6.35 4.97
CA ARG A 153 -4.94 -5.08 5.65
C ARG A 153 -4.33 -3.88 4.94
N ALA A 154 -3.09 -4.01 4.47
CA ALA A 154 -2.45 -2.98 3.66
C ALA A 154 -3.20 -2.77 2.34
N LEU A 155 -3.52 -3.84 1.61
CA LEU A 155 -4.25 -3.72 0.36
C LEU A 155 -5.62 -3.01 0.56
N SER A 156 -6.40 -3.42 1.57
CA SER A 156 -7.67 -2.78 1.94
C SER A 156 -7.51 -1.31 2.31
N ALA A 157 -6.51 -0.97 3.12
CA ALA A 157 -6.30 0.41 3.57
C ALA A 157 -5.95 1.34 2.41
N CYS A 158 -5.09 0.90 1.49
CA CYS A 158 -4.74 1.69 0.32
C CYS A 158 -5.93 1.91 -0.61
N LEU A 159 -6.68 0.84 -0.92
CA LEU A 159 -7.87 0.95 -1.77
C LEU A 159 -8.94 1.85 -1.11
N THR A 160 -9.16 1.73 0.19
CA THR A 160 -10.07 2.62 0.93
C THR A 160 -9.61 4.08 0.84
N GLY A 161 -8.30 4.35 1.02
CA GLY A 161 -7.73 5.69 0.87
C GLY A 161 -7.88 6.29 -0.53
N ARG A 162 -7.92 5.45 -1.57
CA ARG A 162 -8.20 5.84 -2.96
C ARG A 162 -9.69 5.99 -3.28
N GLY A 163 -10.57 5.81 -2.30
CA GLY A 163 -12.01 5.97 -2.45
C GLY A 163 -12.69 4.75 -3.09
N TYR A 164 -12.16 3.55 -2.85
CA TYR A 164 -12.88 2.30 -3.09
C TYR A 164 -13.66 1.90 -1.83
N SER A 165 -14.81 1.28 -2.03
CA SER A 165 -15.51 0.56 -0.97
C SER A 165 -15.00 -0.87 -0.94
N VAL A 166 -14.41 -1.27 0.18
CA VAL A 166 -13.90 -2.62 0.44
C VAL A 166 -14.89 -3.36 1.32
N ASN A 167 -15.22 -4.61 0.97
CA ASN A 167 -16.17 -5.45 1.72
C ASN A 167 -15.62 -6.86 1.95
#